data_AF-A0A1B7Y6M2-F1
#
_entry.id   AF-A0A1B7Y6M2-F1
#
_cell.length_a   1.000
_cell.length_b   1.000
_cell.length_c   1.000
_cell.angle_alpha   90.00
_cell.angle_beta   90.00
_cell.angle_gamma   90.00
#
_symmetry.space_group_name_H-M   'P 1'
#
loop_
_entity.id
_entity.type
_entity.pdbx_description
1 polymer ?
#
loop_
_entity_poly.entity_id
_entity_poly.type
_entity_poly.pdbx_seq_one_letter_code
_entity_poly.pdbx_strand_id
1 'polypeptide(L)'
;MASETKPLLAEEPSIPPGTSYFAHLSLSLSFSASQRLTTATAAPSSVPGSASSSTPARRLPQAIAHRGFKALYPENTLLAFRGALDAGAHALETDLHLTRDGVVVLSHDGNLKRCFGVDRRISECDWDYLRTLRTVQEPGEGMPRLEDLLAFLAKGGAGRERVWVLLDIKTDDPPVELLERVAEVLVSTPGPVPWEERIVLGCWNQPYITHVRSILPTYPVTLISWSPFYARGFLSPAEPNLSFNMFQKSLVGPAGKLFIRDVRKAGRRLFVWTVNDEEWMEWSIRAGADGVITDDPELFLEVCRRWEGRETAAAAAGHRSGSVVGDVAAGEESDDTKAARRAGRVRDGTWRRTLRLYLEIVGVQVLVAVFTPVLMLVARFGVVAPGPSTTKALRL
;
A
#
# COMPACT_ATOMS: atom_id res chain seq x y z
N MET A 1 -48.81 49.19 46.14
CA MET A 1 -49.32 50.57 45.97
C MET A 1 -48.22 51.38 45.30
N ALA A 2 -48.58 52.11 44.23
CA ALA A 2 -47.92 53.12 43.37
C ALA A 2 -46.46 53.57 43.66
N SER A 3 -45.66 54.06 42.70
CA SER A 3 -45.90 54.63 41.36
C SER A 3 -44.72 54.27 40.42
N GLU A 4 -44.91 53.93 39.15
CA GLU A 4 -44.94 54.81 37.97
C GLU A 4 -43.78 55.82 37.84
N THR A 5 -42.90 55.58 36.86
CA THR A 5 -42.49 56.55 35.82
C THR A 5 -41.85 55.81 34.61
N LYS A 6 -42.44 55.98 33.43
CA LYS A 6 -41.86 55.79 32.08
C LYS A 6 -41.56 57.21 31.53
N PRO A 7 -40.65 57.43 30.55
CA PRO A 7 -41.04 57.30 29.14
C PRO A 7 -39.95 56.96 28.08
N LEU A 8 -40.45 56.50 26.92
CA LEU A 8 -40.07 56.64 25.49
C LEU A 8 -38.60 56.54 25.02
N LEU A 9 -38.22 55.56 24.19
CA LEU A 9 -38.48 55.32 22.73
C LEU A 9 -37.60 56.16 21.79
N ALA A 10 -36.72 55.47 21.05
CA ALA A 10 -36.21 55.87 19.74
C ALA A 10 -36.12 54.62 18.85
N GLU A 11 -36.42 54.82 17.58
CA GLU A 11 -37.02 53.90 16.61
C GLU A 11 -36.04 52.90 15.94
N GLU A 12 -36.61 51.79 15.47
CA GLU A 12 -36.00 50.88 14.49
C GLU A 12 -35.92 51.52 13.09
N PRO A 13 -34.88 51.24 12.30
CA PRO A 13 -34.95 51.39 10.85
C PRO A 13 -35.29 50.06 10.15
N SER A 14 -36.35 50.14 9.36
CA SER A 14 -36.90 49.18 8.41
C SER A 14 -35.91 48.68 7.33
N ILE A 15 -36.03 47.40 6.98
CA ILE A 15 -35.40 46.72 5.84
C ILE A 15 -36.16 47.01 4.53
N PRO A 16 -35.46 47.21 3.39
CA PRO A 16 -35.96 46.78 2.09
C PRO A 16 -35.06 45.69 1.45
N PRO A 17 -35.61 44.87 0.54
CA PRO A 17 -35.15 43.50 0.33
C PRO A 17 -34.11 43.35 -0.79
N GLY A 18 -33.28 42.31 -0.65
CA GLY A 18 -32.65 41.63 -1.77
C GLY A 18 -31.17 41.91 -1.98
N THR A 19 -30.29 41.20 -1.27
CA THR A 19 -29.08 40.63 -1.90
C THR A 19 -28.51 39.50 -1.04
N SER A 20 -28.25 38.38 -1.71
CA SER A 20 -27.68 37.15 -1.17
C SER A 20 -26.24 37.35 -0.71
N TYR A 21 -25.92 37.03 0.55
CA TYR A 21 -24.54 36.92 1.03
C TYR A 21 -24.07 35.47 0.87
N PHE A 22 -23.51 35.15 -0.29
CA PHE A 22 -22.55 34.06 -0.45
C PHE A 22 -21.16 34.64 -0.20
N ALA A 23 -20.53 34.28 0.92
CA ALA A 23 -19.11 34.53 1.14
C ALA A 23 -18.30 33.56 0.28
N HIS A 24 -17.89 34.01 -0.91
CA HIS A 24 -16.82 33.38 -1.67
C HIS A 24 -15.47 33.81 -1.09
N LEU A 25 -14.75 32.90 -0.44
CA LEU A 25 -13.32 33.03 -0.24
C LEU A 25 -12.61 32.63 -1.54
N SER A 26 -12.35 33.61 -2.40
CA SER A 26 -11.51 33.44 -3.59
C SER A 26 -10.04 33.63 -3.19
N LEU A 27 -9.29 32.54 -3.01
CA LEU A 27 -7.83 32.63 -2.99
C LEU A 27 -7.34 32.74 -4.43
N SER A 28 -6.99 33.96 -4.84
CA SER A 28 -6.30 34.23 -6.10
C SER A 28 -4.81 33.91 -5.95
N LEU A 29 -4.37 32.76 -6.46
CA LEU A 29 -2.96 32.52 -6.76
C LEU A 29 -2.66 33.03 -8.17
N SER A 30 -2.11 34.25 -8.25
CA SER A 30 -1.55 34.79 -9.49
C SER A 30 -0.24 34.06 -9.81
N PHE A 31 -0.26 33.14 -10.76
CA PHE A 31 0.97 32.63 -11.37
C PHE A 31 1.31 33.52 -12.58
N SER A 32 2.33 34.38 -12.43
CA SER A 32 2.87 35.16 -13.53
C SER A 32 3.70 34.23 -14.43
N ALA A 33 3.11 33.80 -15.54
CA ALA A 33 3.79 33.07 -16.58
C ALA A 33 4.68 34.02 -17.39
N SER A 34 5.94 34.16 -17.00
CA SER A 34 6.97 34.70 -17.90
C SER A 34 7.61 33.53 -18.64
N GLN A 35 7.11 33.28 -19.85
CA GLN A 35 7.74 32.38 -20.82
C GLN A 35 9.18 32.84 -21.10
N ARG A 36 10.14 31.93 -20.92
CA ARG A 36 11.35 31.90 -21.76
C ARG A 36 11.40 30.53 -22.41
N LEU A 37 11.10 30.51 -23.70
CA LEU A 37 11.50 29.42 -24.58
C LEU A 37 13.02 29.25 -24.47
N THR A 38 13.44 28.11 -23.92
CA THR A 38 14.74 27.53 -24.25
C THR A 38 14.49 26.07 -24.58
N THR A 39 14.58 25.76 -25.87
CA THR A 39 14.66 24.40 -26.39
C THR A 39 15.95 23.78 -25.89
N ALA A 40 15.86 22.95 -24.85
CA ALA A 40 16.94 22.07 -24.44
C ALA A 40 16.35 20.65 -24.26
N THR A 41 16.61 19.80 -25.23
CA THR A 41 16.37 18.36 -25.17
C THR A 41 17.18 17.78 -24.00
N ALA A 42 16.57 17.64 -22.83
CA ALA A 42 17.17 16.94 -21.71
C ALA A 42 16.96 15.44 -21.88
N ALA A 43 18.04 14.74 -22.25
CA ALA A 43 18.13 13.29 -22.16
C ALA A 43 17.98 12.84 -20.69
N PRO A 44 17.44 11.63 -20.41
CA PRO A 44 17.40 11.11 -19.06
C PRO A 44 18.82 10.93 -18.51
N SER A 45 19.04 11.45 -17.31
CA SER A 45 20.24 11.33 -16.52
C SER A 45 20.66 9.87 -16.37
N SER A 46 21.85 9.56 -16.88
CA SER A 46 22.54 8.29 -16.69
C SER A 46 23.17 8.24 -15.29
N VAL A 47 22.91 7.16 -14.56
CA VAL A 47 23.70 6.78 -13.38
C VAL A 47 24.95 6.03 -13.85
N PRO A 48 26.16 6.31 -13.34
CA PRO A 48 27.39 5.68 -13.82
C PRO A 48 27.58 4.28 -13.20
N GLY A 49 28.00 3.34 -14.04
CA GLY A 49 28.34 1.98 -13.65
C GLY A 49 28.82 1.16 -14.84
N SER A 50 30.10 1.32 -15.18
CA SER A 50 30.81 0.57 -16.21
C SER A 50 30.63 -0.95 -16.05
N ALA A 51 30.48 -1.62 -17.19
CA ALA A 51 30.32 -3.06 -17.29
C ALA A 51 31.51 -3.81 -16.67
N SER A 52 31.25 -4.58 -15.63
CA SER A 52 32.06 -5.76 -15.30
C SER A 52 31.22 -6.99 -15.61
N SER A 53 31.84 -7.98 -16.26
CA SER A 53 31.22 -9.23 -16.74
C SER A 53 30.89 -10.23 -15.63
N SER A 54 30.64 -9.77 -14.40
CA SER A 54 29.95 -10.58 -13.39
C SER A 54 28.46 -10.54 -13.69
N THR A 55 27.81 -11.69 -13.80
CA THR A 55 26.34 -11.77 -13.72
C THR A 55 25.88 -10.94 -12.53
N PRO A 56 25.05 -9.89 -12.69
CA PRO A 56 24.66 -9.06 -11.56
C PRO A 56 24.04 -9.96 -10.51
N ALA A 57 24.63 -9.98 -9.31
CA ALA A 57 24.09 -10.73 -8.18
C ALA A 57 22.61 -10.38 -8.07
N ARG A 58 21.75 -11.38 -8.24
CA ARG A 58 20.30 -11.19 -8.27
C ARG A 58 19.87 -10.63 -6.92
N ARG A 59 19.46 -9.36 -6.88
CA ARG A 59 18.95 -8.75 -5.65
C ARG A 59 17.73 -9.54 -5.17
N LEU A 60 17.72 -9.90 -3.89
CA LEU A 60 16.56 -10.53 -3.26
C LEU A 60 15.36 -9.57 -3.26
N PRO A 61 14.13 -10.09 -3.25
CA PRO A 61 12.94 -9.26 -3.12
C PRO A 61 12.95 -8.50 -1.78
N GLN A 62 12.46 -7.27 -1.80
CA GLN A 62 12.27 -6.47 -0.59
C GLN A 62 11.12 -7.02 0.27
N ALA A 63 11.32 -7.00 1.58
CA ALA A 63 10.27 -7.30 2.55
C ALA A 63 9.36 -6.07 2.71
N ILE A 64 8.10 -6.19 2.30
CA ILE A 64 7.07 -5.16 2.44
C ILE A 64 6.09 -5.63 3.51
N ALA A 65 6.02 -4.92 4.63
CA ALA A 65 5.20 -5.32 5.77
C ALA A 65 3.73 -4.95 5.54
N HIS A 66 2.89 -5.96 5.30
CA HIS A 66 1.46 -5.82 5.00
C HIS A 66 0.72 -5.30 6.23
N ARG A 67 0.25 -4.05 6.17
CA ARG A 67 -0.40 -3.35 7.30
C ARG A 67 0.48 -3.29 8.55
N GLY A 68 1.80 -3.22 8.36
CA GLY A 68 2.81 -3.37 9.41
C GLY A 68 3.14 -4.84 9.71
N PHE A 69 3.64 -5.13 10.92
CA PHE A 69 3.96 -6.50 11.35
C PHE A 69 2.71 -7.21 11.91
N LYS A 70 1.73 -7.38 11.04
CA LYS A 70 0.38 -7.91 11.34
C LYS A 70 0.39 -9.32 11.96
N ALA A 71 1.40 -10.13 11.71
CA ALA A 71 1.53 -11.45 12.34
C ALA A 71 1.73 -11.38 13.86
N LEU A 72 2.21 -10.25 14.40
CA LEU A 72 2.50 -10.08 15.82
C LEU A 72 1.66 -8.98 16.48
N TYR A 73 1.29 -7.93 15.75
CA TYR A 73 0.60 -6.76 16.29
C TYR A 73 -0.72 -6.48 15.54
N PRO A 74 -1.66 -5.72 16.14
CA PRO A 74 -2.87 -5.31 15.44
C PRO A 74 -2.55 -4.54 14.16
N GLU A 75 -3.17 -4.93 13.05
CA GLU A 75 -2.89 -4.37 11.73
C GLU A 75 -3.17 -2.85 11.63
N ASN A 76 -2.44 -2.14 10.77
CA ASN A 76 -2.56 -0.70 10.54
C ASN A 76 -2.47 0.13 11.84
N THR A 77 -1.51 -0.17 12.71
CA THR A 77 -1.23 0.58 13.94
C THR A 77 0.21 1.08 13.96
N LEU A 78 0.49 2.16 14.71
CA LEU A 78 1.87 2.65 14.89
C LEU A 78 2.77 1.59 15.55
N LEU A 79 2.21 0.74 16.42
CA LEU A 79 2.93 -0.39 17.00
C LEU A 79 3.32 -1.41 15.92
N ALA A 80 2.39 -1.81 15.05
CA ALA A 80 2.68 -2.74 13.97
C ALA A 80 3.71 -2.17 12.98
N PHE A 81 3.63 -0.88 12.66
CA PHE A 81 4.63 -0.21 11.81
C PHE A 81 6.01 -0.20 12.47
N ARG A 82 6.10 0.19 13.74
CA ARG A 82 7.36 0.15 14.50
C ARG A 82 7.96 -1.25 14.53
N GLY A 83 7.14 -2.25 14.86
CA GLY A 83 7.58 -3.65 14.87
C GLY A 83 8.12 -4.12 13.52
N ALA A 84 7.50 -3.69 12.41
CA ALA A 84 8.00 -4.01 11.07
C ALA A 84 9.38 -3.38 10.80
N LEU A 85 9.60 -2.13 11.22
CA LEU A 85 10.91 -1.47 11.07
C LEU A 85 11.97 -2.15 11.93
N ASP A 86 11.63 -2.51 13.17
CA ASP A 86 12.53 -3.21 14.09
C ASP A 86 12.88 -4.62 13.57
N ALA A 87 11.97 -5.27 12.83
CA ALA A 87 12.23 -6.53 12.13
C ALA A 87 13.13 -6.36 10.88
N GLY A 88 13.39 -5.13 10.42
CA GLY A 88 14.18 -4.83 9.24
C GLY A 88 13.40 -4.81 7.93
N ALA A 89 12.08 -4.60 7.97
CA ALA A 89 11.29 -4.43 6.76
C ALA A 89 11.82 -3.26 5.91
N HIS A 90 11.83 -3.46 4.59
CA HIS A 90 12.31 -2.44 3.64
C HIS A 90 11.22 -1.40 3.34
N ALA A 91 9.96 -1.80 3.52
CA ALA A 91 8.81 -0.98 3.26
C ALA A 91 7.63 -1.33 4.16
N LEU A 92 6.72 -0.38 4.29
CA LEU A 92 5.40 -0.59 4.89
C LEU A 92 4.36 -0.58 3.77
N GLU A 93 3.35 -1.42 3.89
CA GLU A 93 2.11 -1.28 3.13
C GLU A 93 0.98 -0.95 4.11
N THR A 94 0.08 -0.06 3.71
CA THR A 94 -1.08 0.34 4.51
C THR A 94 -2.21 0.79 3.61
N ASP A 95 -3.42 0.77 4.17
CA ASP A 95 -4.67 1.06 3.48
C ASP A 95 -5.23 2.42 3.88
N LEU A 96 -5.83 3.16 2.94
CA LEU A 96 -6.42 4.47 3.19
C LEU A 96 -7.95 4.44 3.17
N HIS A 97 -8.57 5.14 4.13
CA HIS A 97 -10.00 5.53 4.07
C HIS A 97 -10.20 6.96 4.52
N LEU A 98 -11.35 7.54 4.14
CA LEU A 98 -11.77 8.86 4.57
C LEU A 98 -12.81 8.80 5.71
N THR A 99 -12.62 9.63 6.74
CA THR A 99 -13.64 9.90 7.75
C THR A 99 -14.71 10.85 7.23
N ARG A 100 -15.83 10.98 7.94
CA ARG A 100 -16.91 11.91 7.57
C ARG A 100 -16.44 13.37 7.49
N ASP A 101 -15.52 13.76 8.35
CA ASP A 101 -14.92 15.09 8.45
C ASP A 101 -13.65 15.26 7.60
N GLY A 102 -13.36 14.32 6.69
CA GLY A 102 -12.31 14.47 5.67
C GLY A 102 -10.89 14.14 6.15
N VAL A 103 -10.73 13.44 7.27
CA VAL A 103 -9.44 12.98 7.78
C VAL A 103 -9.06 11.66 7.11
N VAL A 104 -7.82 11.54 6.63
CA VAL A 104 -7.30 10.30 6.04
C VAL A 104 -6.80 9.38 7.14
N VAL A 105 -7.49 8.25 7.34
CA VAL A 105 -7.17 7.24 8.35
C VAL A 105 -6.63 5.95 7.74
N LEU A 106 -5.91 5.17 8.54
CA LEU A 106 -5.31 3.91 8.12
C LEU A 106 -6.16 2.73 8.60
N SER A 107 -6.82 2.02 7.67
CA SER A 107 -7.65 0.85 7.96
C SER A 107 -7.86 0.04 6.70
N HIS A 108 -7.87 -1.29 6.78
CA HIS A 108 -8.14 -2.08 5.57
C HIS A 108 -9.61 -2.05 5.16
N ASP A 109 -10.48 -2.33 6.14
CA ASP A 109 -11.91 -2.39 5.91
C ASP A 109 -12.47 -0.96 6.00
N GLY A 110 -13.44 -0.62 5.15
CA GLY A 110 -14.19 0.64 5.28
C GLY A 110 -15.18 0.67 6.46
N ASN A 111 -15.18 -0.38 7.30
CA ASN A 111 -15.97 -0.48 8.52
C ASN A 111 -15.11 -0.88 9.73
N LEU A 112 -15.64 -0.61 10.93
CA LEU A 112 -14.92 -0.76 12.19
C LEU A 112 -15.08 -2.14 12.84
N LYS A 113 -15.92 -3.02 12.27
CA LYS A 113 -16.44 -4.20 12.97
C LYS A 113 -15.35 -5.20 13.32
N ARG A 114 -14.48 -5.50 12.35
CA ARG A 114 -13.42 -6.52 12.52
C ARG A 114 -12.29 -6.03 13.44
N CYS A 115 -11.82 -4.80 13.24
CA CYS A 115 -10.63 -4.30 13.95
C CYS A 115 -10.96 -3.61 15.27
N PHE A 116 -12.15 -3.03 15.43
CA PHE A 116 -12.53 -2.22 16.59
C PHE A 116 -13.82 -2.70 17.28
N GLY A 117 -14.48 -3.75 16.77
CA GLY A 117 -15.69 -4.31 17.38
C GLY A 117 -16.95 -3.46 17.23
N VAL A 118 -16.91 -2.40 16.43
CA VAL A 118 -18.02 -1.45 16.25
C VAL A 118 -18.67 -1.65 14.87
N ASP A 119 -19.98 -1.87 14.83
CA ASP A 119 -20.71 -2.04 13.57
C ASP A 119 -21.10 -0.69 12.95
N ARG A 120 -20.10 0.06 12.45
CA ARG A 120 -20.24 1.35 11.74
C ARG A 120 -19.23 1.47 10.62
N ARG A 121 -19.55 2.29 9.61
CA ARG A 121 -18.60 2.66 8.55
C ARG A 121 -17.67 3.79 9.01
N ILE A 122 -16.45 3.80 8.49
CA ILE A 122 -15.47 4.86 8.77
C ILE A 122 -15.97 6.20 8.22
N SER A 123 -16.51 6.19 6.99
CA SER A 123 -17.07 7.38 6.31
C SER A 123 -18.31 7.99 6.98
N GLU A 124 -18.87 7.33 8.00
CA GLU A 124 -20.00 7.85 8.80
C GLU A 124 -19.56 8.47 10.13
N CYS A 125 -18.26 8.39 10.46
CA CYS A 125 -17.71 8.78 11.74
C CYS A 125 -16.74 9.95 11.60
N ASP A 126 -16.77 10.89 12.54
CA ASP A 126 -15.74 11.93 12.64
C ASP A 126 -14.47 11.39 13.31
N TRP A 127 -13.34 12.00 13.03
CA TRP A 127 -12.06 11.65 13.66
C TRP A 127 -12.12 11.70 15.19
N ASP A 128 -12.83 12.67 15.75
CA ASP A 128 -12.95 12.83 17.21
C ASP A 128 -13.57 11.62 17.90
N TYR A 129 -14.47 10.91 17.22
CA TYR A 129 -14.98 9.63 17.70
C TYR A 129 -13.97 8.51 17.46
N LEU A 130 -13.43 8.39 16.24
CA LEU A 130 -12.54 7.30 15.85
C LEU A 130 -11.28 7.22 16.71
N ARG A 131 -10.69 8.36 17.10
CA ARG A 131 -9.49 8.40 17.96
C ARG A 131 -9.70 7.82 19.37
N THR A 132 -10.96 7.68 19.80
CA THR A 132 -11.31 7.06 21.10
C THR A 132 -11.28 5.54 21.05
N LEU A 133 -11.40 4.94 19.85
CA LEU A 133 -11.48 3.50 19.68
C LEU A 133 -10.12 2.83 19.89
N ARG A 134 -10.16 1.57 20.30
CA ARG A 134 -9.00 0.69 20.42
C ARG A 134 -9.24 -0.60 19.67
N THR A 135 -8.18 -1.20 19.15
CA THR A 135 -8.26 -2.48 18.46
C THR A 135 -8.80 -3.56 19.39
N VAL A 136 -9.60 -4.49 18.88
CA VAL A 136 -10.05 -5.67 19.64
C VAL A 136 -8.92 -6.67 19.87
N GLN A 137 -7.93 -6.70 18.97
CA GLN A 137 -6.71 -7.46 19.17
C GLN A 137 -5.80 -6.73 20.17
N GLU A 138 -5.25 -7.47 21.12
CA GLU A 138 -4.29 -6.97 22.10
C GLU A 138 -2.86 -6.90 21.53
N PRO A 139 -2.02 -5.93 21.96
CA PRO A 139 -2.38 -4.82 22.85
C PRO A 139 -3.34 -3.85 22.15
N GLY A 140 -4.33 -3.32 22.88
CA GLY A 140 -5.30 -2.37 22.33
C GLY A 140 -4.65 -1.07 21.84
N GLU A 141 -4.65 -0.86 20.52
CA GLU A 141 -4.01 0.28 19.85
C GLU A 141 -5.04 1.23 19.21
N GLY A 142 -4.68 2.51 19.07
CA GLY A 142 -5.54 3.49 18.39
C GLY A 142 -5.46 3.39 16.87
N MET A 143 -6.52 3.81 16.17
CA MET A 143 -6.48 4.02 14.72
C MET A 143 -5.54 5.18 14.37
N PRO A 144 -4.52 5.00 13.52
CA PRO A 144 -3.66 6.09 13.09
C PRO A 144 -4.23 6.83 11.88
N ARG A 145 -3.85 8.11 11.74
CA ARG A 145 -4.01 8.90 10.51
C ARG A 145 -2.81 8.72 9.60
N LEU A 146 -2.96 9.08 8.33
CA LEU A 146 -1.81 9.17 7.41
C LEU A 146 -0.74 10.14 7.96
N GLU A 147 -1.17 11.28 8.49
CA GLU A 147 -0.29 12.26 9.16
C GLU A 147 0.55 11.63 10.27
N ASP A 148 -0.04 10.75 11.10
CA ASP A 148 0.66 10.11 12.21
C ASP A 148 1.76 9.16 11.71
N LEU A 149 1.51 8.42 10.62
CA LEU A 149 2.50 7.57 9.95
C LEU A 149 3.63 8.39 9.33
N LEU A 150 3.31 9.47 8.60
CA LEU A 150 4.31 10.33 7.98
C LEU A 150 5.19 11.00 9.05
N ALA A 151 4.59 11.52 10.12
CA ALA A 151 5.32 12.09 11.26
C ALA A 151 6.19 11.04 11.97
N PHE A 152 5.69 9.80 12.10
CA PHE A 152 6.48 8.69 12.64
C PHE A 152 7.72 8.39 11.79
N LEU A 153 7.58 8.36 10.46
CA LEU A 153 8.69 8.12 9.53
C LEU A 153 9.64 9.32 9.41
N ALA A 154 9.15 10.54 9.64
CA ALA A 154 9.93 11.77 9.52
C ALA A 154 10.84 12.04 10.73
N LYS A 155 10.51 11.53 11.92
CA LYS A 155 11.27 11.75 13.17
C LYS A 155 12.72 11.24 13.15
N GLY A 156 13.19 10.58 12.08
CA GLY A 156 14.59 10.23 11.85
C GLY A 156 15.15 9.14 12.78
N GLY A 157 16.30 8.59 12.40
CA GLY A 157 17.07 7.59 13.16
C GLY A 157 16.79 6.13 12.75
N ALA A 158 17.83 5.28 12.86
CA ALA A 158 17.81 3.82 12.60
C ALA A 158 17.54 3.38 11.14
N GLY A 159 17.91 4.16 10.13
CA GLY A 159 17.74 3.76 8.72
C GLY A 159 16.32 3.96 8.18
N ARG A 160 15.44 4.56 8.97
CA ARG A 160 14.02 4.83 8.63
C ARG A 160 13.87 5.72 7.42
N GLU A 161 14.87 6.54 7.10
CA GLU A 161 14.89 7.40 5.90
C GLU A 161 14.87 6.61 4.59
N ARG A 162 15.25 5.32 4.62
CA ARG A 162 15.29 4.43 3.45
C ARG A 162 14.03 3.58 3.29
N VAL A 163 13.15 3.60 4.29
CA VAL A 163 11.91 2.82 4.26
C VAL A 163 10.90 3.55 3.38
N TRP A 164 10.38 2.87 2.37
CA TRP A 164 9.33 3.40 1.52
C TRP A 164 7.95 2.86 1.94
N VAL A 165 6.88 3.47 1.45
CA VAL A 165 5.49 3.14 1.81
C VAL A 165 4.69 2.86 0.55
N LEU A 166 3.97 1.75 0.56
CA LEU A 166 2.93 1.45 -0.41
C LEU A 166 1.58 1.84 0.19
N LEU A 167 0.92 2.85 -0.38
CA LEU A 167 -0.41 3.27 0.05
C LEU A 167 -1.47 2.62 -0.84
N ASP A 168 -2.21 1.63 -0.33
CA ASP A 168 -3.36 1.05 -1.01
C ASP A 168 -4.54 2.02 -0.96
N ILE A 169 -4.91 2.53 -2.14
CA ILE A 169 -6.04 3.42 -2.32
C ILE A 169 -7.29 2.57 -2.52
N LYS A 170 -8.08 2.43 -1.44
CA LYS A 170 -9.31 1.67 -1.44
C LYS A 170 -10.38 2.31 -2.32
N THR A 171 -11.25 1.47 -2.86
CA THR A 171 -12.29 1.88 -3.81
C THR A 171 -13.62 2.24 -3.14
N ASP A 172 -13.66 2.25 -1.82
CA ASP A 172 -14.86 2.50 -1.01
C ASP A 172 -15.21 3.99 -0.89
N ASP A 173 -14.22 4.87 -1.10
CA ASP A 173 -14.35 6.32 -0.97
C ASP A 173 -14.46 7.05 -2.33
N PRO A 174 -14.94 8.30 -2.37
CA PRO A 174 -14.86 9.12 -3.56
C PRO A 174 -13.38 9.35 -3.96
N PRO A 175 -12.94 8.91 -5.16
CA PRO A 175 -11.52 8.87 -5.50
C PRO A 175 -10.85 10.25 -5.51
N VAL A 176 -11.54 11.26 -6.03
CA VAL A 176 -10.99 12.63 -6.13
C VAL A 176 -10.80 13.22 -4.73
N GLU A 177 -11.82 13.12 -3.88
CA GLU A 177 -11.76 13.67 -2.53
C GLU A 177 -10.66 12.98 -1.70
N LEU A 178 -10.59 11.65 -1.70
CA LEU A 178 -9.53 10.93 -1.00
C LEU A 178 -8.14 11.36 -1.48
N LEU A 179 -7.92 11.46 -2.79
CA LEU A 179 -6.63 11.84 -3.37
C LEU A 179 -6.24 13.28 -3.08
N GLU A 180 -7.19 14.23 -3.11
CA GLU A 180 -6.95 15.62 -2.73
C GLU A 180 -6.55 15.71 -1.24
N ARG A 181 -7.25 14.99 -0.36
CA ARG A 181 -6.90 14.93 1.07
C ARG A 181 -5.54 14.28 1.32
N VAL A 182 -5.20 13.24 0.58
CA VAL A 182 -3.86 12.64 0.62
C VAL A 182 -2.81 13.66 0.19
N ALA A 183 -3.03 14.40 -0.90
CA ALA A 183 -2.11 15.44 -1.36
C ALA A 183 -1.93 16.55 -0.32
N GLU A 184 -3.01 17.01 0.32
CA GLU A 184 -2.97 17.99 1.42
C GLU A 184 -2.09 17.50 2.59
N VAL A 185 -2.27 16.24 3.02
CA VAL A 185 -1.49 15.64 4.12
C VAL A 185 0.00 15.50 3.75
N LEU A 186 0.30 15.09 2.52
CA LEU A 186 1.68 14.95 2.04
C LEU A 186 2.43 16.30 2.01
N VAL A 187 1.73 17.37 1.63
CA VAL A 187 2.30 18.73 1.62
C VAL A 187 2.45 19.29 3.03
N SER A 188 1.48 19.07 3.91
CA SER A 188 1.50 19.60 5.28
C SER A 188 2.46 18.88 6.22
N THR A 189 2.86 17.65 5.88
CA THR A 189 3.74 16.81 6.72
C THR A 189 5.04 16.47 5.98
N PRO A 190 5.96 17.42 5.75
CA PRO A 190 7.15 17.18 4.94
C PRO A 190 8.07 16.10 5.53
N GLY A 191 8.54 15.21 4.66
CA GLY A 191 9.50 14.16 5.00
C GLY A 191 10.96 14.65 4.97
N PRO A 192 11.91 13.83 5.46
CA PRO A 192 13.35 14.13 5.39
C PRO A 192 13.90 14.12 3.95
N VAL A 193 13.18 13.46 3.05
CA VAL A 193 13.32 13.51 1.59
C VAL A 193 11.92 13.65 0.98
N PRO A 194 11.78 14.12 -0.27
CA PRO A 194 10.47 14.26 -0.91
C PRO A 194 9.67 12.96 -0.88
N TRP A 195 8.37 13.06 -0.58
CA TRP A 195 7.52 11.87 -0.42
C TRP A 195 7.33 11.10 -1.71
N GLU A 196 7.41 11.75 -2.87
CA GLU A 196 7.37 11.09 -4.18
C GLU A 196 8.52 10.11 -4.42
N GLU A 197 9.61 10.21 -3.66
CA GLU A 197 10.73 9.25 -3.69
C GLU A 197 10.51 8.06 -2.74
N ARG A 198 9.58 8.19 -1.80
CA ARG A 198 9.33 7.21 -0.73
C ARG A 198 7.95 6.61 -0.73
N ILE A 199 7.01 7.12 -1.51
CA ILE A 199 5.63 6.66 -1.54
C ILE A 199 5.28 6.14 -2.91
N VAL A 200 4.71 4.93 -2.93
CA VAL A 200 4.13 4.31 -4.11
C VAL A 200 2.63 4.20 -3.88
N LEU A 201 1.83 4.63 -4.84
CA LEU A 201 0.37 4.60 -4.77
C LEU A 201 -0.16 3.30 -5.39
N GLY A 202 -0.90 2.51 -4.62
CA GLY A 202 -1.54 1.27 -5.06
C GLY A 202 -2.95 1.51 -5.55
N CYS A 203 -3.22 1.26 -6.83
CA CYS A 203 -4.52 1.46 -7.46
C CYS A 203 -5.10 0.15 -7.99
N TRP A 204 -6.41 -0.06 -7.86
CA TRP A 204 -7.08 -1.30 -8.29
C TRP A 204 -7.61 -1.27 -9.73
N ASN A 205 -7.77 -0.09 -10.32
CA ASN A 205 -8.38 0.07 -11.64
C ASN A 205 -7.90 1.33 -12.37
N GLN A 206 -8.19 1.42 -13.67
CA GLN A 206 -7.79 2.55 -14.53
C GLN A 206 -8.34 3.90 -14.06
N PRO A 207 -9.64 4.06 -13.68
CA PRO A 207 -10.14 5.34 -13.17
C PRO A 207 -9.29 5.94 -12.04
N TYR A 208 -8.91 5.13 -11.04
CA TYR A 208 -8.05 5.59 -9.94
C TYR A 208 -6.65 5.98 -10.42
N ILE A 209 -6.08 5.23 -11.36
CA ILE A 209 -4.80 5.61 -11.99
C ILE A 209 -4.91 6.97 -12.67
N THR A 210 -5.98 7.21 -13.44
CA THR A 210 -6.22 8.50 -14.10
C THR A 210 -6.30 9.64 -13.09
N HIS A 211 -7.03 9.47 -11.98
CA HIS A 211 -7.11 10.50 -10.94
C HIS A 211 -5.77 10.75 -10.26
N VAL A 212 -5.01 9.70 -9.94
CA VAL A 212 -3.65 9.83 -9.39
C VAL A 212 -2.75 10.60 -10.35
N ARG A 213 -2.80 10.31 -11.66
CA ARG A 213 -2.00 11.03 -12.66
C ARG A 213 -2.38 12.51 -12.78
N SER A 214 -3.60 12.88 -12.41
CA SER A 214 -4.03 14.28 -12.39
C SER A 214 -3.62 15.01 -11.10
N ILE A 215 -3.74 14.35 -9.94
CA ILE A 215 -3.61 14.99 -8.62
C ILE A 215 -2.20 14.83 -8.04
N LEU A 216 -1.58 13.66 -8.22
CA LEU A 216 -0.25 13.29 -7.72
C LEU A 216 0.65 12.79 -8.88
N PRO A 217 0.88 13.60 -9.94
CA PRO A 217 1.52 13.15 -11.18
C PRO A 217 2.95 12.61 -11.03
N THR A 218 3.69 13.11 -10.03
CA THR A 218 5.09 12.73 -9.78
C THR A 218 5.23 11.39 -9.05
N TYR A 219 4.17 10.91 -8.40
CA TYR A 219 4.23 9.72 -7.56
C TYR A 219 4.25 8.43 -8.41
N PRO A 220 5.11 7.46 -8.07
CA PRO A 220 5.05 6.12 -8.61
C PRO A 220 3.72 5.44 -8.31
N VAL A 221 3.23 4.65 -9.26
CA VAL A 221 1.98 3.90 -9.13
C VAL A 221 2.24 2.41 -9.27
N THR A 222 1.50 1.60 -8.53
CA THR A 222 1.37 0.17 -8.77
C THR A 222 -0.07 -0.19 -9.07
N LEU A 223 -0.28 -1.02 -10.09
CA LEU A 223 -1.57 -1.65 -10.32
C LEU A 223 -1.70 -2.88 -9.41
N ILE A 224 -2.67 -2.84 -8.50
CA ILE A 224 -3.06 -3.98 -7.67
C ILE A 224 -4.01 -4.87 -8.48
N SER A 225 -3.66 -6.13 -8.70
CA SER A 225 -4.51 -7.00 -9.50
C SER A 225 -4.37 -8.50 -9.20
N TRP A 226 -5.47 -9.21 -9.43
CA TRP A 226 -5.54 -10.67 -9.42
C TRP A 226 -5.27 -11.28 -10.80
N SER A 227 -5.33 -10.49 -11.88
CA SER A 227 -5.35 -11.00 -13.24
C SER A 227 -4.13 -10.54 -14.05
N PRO A 228 -3.21 -11.46 -14.41
CA PRO A 228 -2.10 -11.14 -15.29
C PRO A 228 -2.57 -10.66 -16.68
N PHE A 229 -3.73 -11.12 -17.13
CA PHE A 229 -4.31 -10.71 -18.42
C PHE A 229 -4.76 -9.25 -18.41
N TYR A 230 -5.45 -8.83 -17.34
CA TYR A 230 -5.82 -7.44 -17.13
C TYR A 230 -4.58 -6.56 -16.96
N ALA A 231 -3.68 -6.95 -16.06
CA ALA A 231 -2.47 -6.18 -15.75
C ALA A 231 -1.55 -6.01 -16.97
N ARG A 232 -1.50 -6.99 -17.87
CA ARG A 232 -0.70 -6.91 -19.11
C ARG A 232 -1.11 -5.72 -20.00
N GLY A 233 -2.36 -5.27 -19.94
CA GLY A 233 -2.82 -4.07 -20.67
C GLY A 233 -2.10 -2.79 -20.26
N PHE A 234 -1.54 -2.75 -19.05
CA PHE A 234 -0.86 -1.59 -18.47
C PHE A 234 0.66 -1.62 -18.68
N LEU A 235 1.18 -2.61 -19.42
CA LEU A 235 2.60 -2.66 -19.82
C LEU A 235 2.92 -1.72 -21.00
N SER A 236 1.93 -0.97 -21.49
CA SER A 236 2.12 0.01 -22.55
C SER A 236 3.13 1.10 -22.14
N PRO A 237 4.03 1.54 -23.04
CA PRO A 237 4.86 2.72 -22.81
C PRO A 237 4.07 3.99 -22.48
N ALA A 238 2.77 4.03 -22.83
CA ALA A 238 1.87 5.14 -22.53
C ALA A 238 1.58 5.31 -21.02
N GLU A 239 1.89 4.31 -20.19
CA GLU A 239 1.76 4.35 -18.74
C GLU A 239 3.15 4.43 -18.07
N PRO A 240 3.87 5.57 -18.17
CA PRO A 240 5.17 5.73 -17.53
C PRO A 240 5.01 5.67 -16.00
N ASN A 241 6.07 5.25 -15.30
CA ASN A 241 6.07 5.15 -13.83
C ASN A 241 4.94 4.31 -13.19
N LEU A 242 4.47 3.26 -13.88
CA LEU A 242 3.56 2.23 -13.37
C LEU A 242 4.29 0.89 -13.21
N SER A 243 4.11 0.24 -12.07
CA SER A 243 4.58 -1.12 -11.74
C SER A 243 3.40 -2.00 -11.29
N PHE A 244 3.65 -3.22 -10.83
CA PHE A 244 2.58 -4.19 -10.55
C PHE A 244 2.64 -4.73 -9.14
N ASN A 245 1.49 -4.83 -8.49
CA ASN A 245 1.30 -5.49 -7.21
C ASN A 245 0.29 -6.63 -7.36
N MET A 246 0.77 -7.85 -7.57
CA MET A 246 -0.07 -8.95 -8.08
C MET A 246 -0.41 -9.98 -7.00
N PHE A 247 -1.64 -10.51 -7.05
CA PHE A 247 -1.99 -11.68 -6.27
C PHE A 247 -1.11 -12.87 -6.68
N GLN A 248 -0.29 -13.37 -5.77
CA GLN A 248 0.81 -14.27 -6.11
C GLN A 248 0.36 -15.55 -6.85
N LYS A 249 -0.72 -16.21 -6.39
CA LYS A 249 -1.14 -17.49 -6.97
C LYS A 249 -1.62 -17.36 -8.43
N SER A 250 -2.04 -16.18 -8.88
CA SER A 250 -2.41 -15.98 -10.29
C SER A 250 -1.22 -15.94 -11.24
N LEU A 251 -0.01 -15.77 -10.69
CA LEU A 251 1.25 -15.79 -11.45
C LEU A 251 1.83 -17.20 -11.61
N VAL A 252 1.22 -18.22 -11.03
CA VAL A 252 1.65 -19.61 -11.20
C VAL A 252 1.28 -20.09 -12.60
N GLY A 253 2.13 -20.91 -13.23
CA GLY A 253 1.86 -21.49 -14.55
C GLY A 253 2.24 -20.59 -15.75
N PRO A 254 1.89 -21.01 -16.98
CA PRO A 254 2.42 -20.40 -18.21
C PRO A 254 2.06 -18.92 -18.39
N ALA A 255 0.80 -18.54 -18.16
CA ALA A 255 0.34 -17.17 -18.32
C ALA A 255 1.05 -16.20 -17.36
N GLY A 256 1.19 -16.61 -16.09
CA GLY A 256 1.92 -15.84 -15.08
C GLY A 256 3.41 -15.74 -15.38
N LYS A 257 4.07 -16.83 -15.81
CA LYS A 257 5.48 -16.79 -16.26
C LYS A 257 5.70 -15.83 -17.43
N LEU A 258 4.79 -15.82 -18.42
CA LEU A 258 4.84 -14.88 -19.53
C LEU A 258 4.68 -13.44 -19.04
N PHE A 259 3.74 -13.18 -18.14
CA PHE A 259 3.55 -11.86 -17.54
C PHE A 259 4.81 -11.39 -16.78
N ILE A 260 5.39 -12.23 -15.91
CA ILE A 260 6.63 -11.91 -15.19
C ILE A 260 7.76 -11.54 -16.16
N ARG A 261 7.92 -12.31 -17.24
CA ARG A 261 8.91 -12.03 -18.29
C ARG A 261 8.66 -10.68 -18.95
N ASP A 262 7.41 -10.38 -19.28
CA ASP A 262 7.03 -9.17 -20.00
C ASP A 262 7.19 -7.92 -19.10
N VAL A 263 6.85 -8.02 -17.81
CA VAL A 263 7.13 -7.00 -16.77
C VAL A 263 8.63 -6.70 -16.68
N ARG A 264 9.46 -7.75 -16.59
CA ARG A 264 10.93 -7.61 -16.56
C ARG A 264 11.47 -6.98 -17.84
N LYS A 265 10.99 -7.40 -19.01
CA LYS A 265 11.39 -6.84 -20.30
C LYS A 265 11.04 -5.34 -20.40
N ALA A 266 9.93 -4.93 -19.79
CA ALA A 266 9.52 -3.53 -19.73
C ALA A 266 10.24 -2.71 -18.65
N GLY A 267 11.17 -3.31 -17.89
CA GLY A 267 11.90 -2.63 -16.81
C GLY A 267 11.01 -2.19 -15.65
N ARG A 268 9.84 -2.81 -15.48
CA ARG A 268 8.88 -2.49 -14.41
C ARG A 268 9.08 -3.40 -13.20
N ARG A 269 8.66 -2.93 -12.02
CA ARG A 269 8.74 -3.71 -10.78
C ARG A 269 7.54 -4.63 -10.64
N LEU A 270 7.77 -5.78 -10.00
CA LEU A 270 6.74 -6.74 -9.63
C LEU A 270 6.76 -7.01 -8.12
N PHE A 271 5.72 -6.56 -7.43
CA PHE A 271 5.41 -6.93 -6.07
C PHE A 271 4.35 -8.04 -6.07
N VAL A 272 4.35 -8.88 -5.03
CA VAL A 272 3.39 -9.98 -4.88
C VAL A 272 2.79 -10.02 -3.48
N TRP A 273 1.49 -10.34 -3.40
CA TRP A 273 0.73 -10.36 -2.16
C TRP A 273 -0.32 -11.48 -2.10
N THR A 274 -0.85 -11.81 -0.92
CA THR A 274 -0.18 -11.69 0.40
C THR A 274 0.52 -13.03 0.64
N VAL A 275 1.82 -13.00 0.92
CA VAL A 275 2.65 -14.22 0.94
C VAL A 275 3.11 -14.50 2.36
N ASN A 276 2.49 -15.49 3.01
CA ASN A 276 2.75 -15.81 4.43
C ASN A 276 3.37 -17.19 4.66
N ASP A 277 3.35 -18.06 3.65
CA ASP A 277 3.94 -19.40 3.74
C ASP A 277 5.36 -19.40 3.16
N GLU A 278 6.30 -20.05 3.84
CA GLU A 278 7.72 -20.10 3.44
C GLU A 278 7.93 -20.66 2.01
N GLU A 279 7.18 -21.70 1.62
CA GLU A 279 7.29 -22.29 0.27
C GLU A 279 6.94 -21.26 -0.81
N TRP A 280 5.92 -20.44 -0.53
CA TRP A 280 5.50 -19.38 -1.42
C TRP A 280 6.45 -18.18 -1.37
N MET A 281 7.07 -17.89 -0.22
CA MET A 281 8.16 -16.91 -0.13
C MET A 281 9.35 -17.32 -1.02
N GLU A 282 9.80 -18.58 -0.92
CA GLU A 282 10.87 -19.12 -1.78
C GLU A 282 10.47 -19.12 -3.26
N TRP A 283 9.20 -19.41 -3.57
CA TRP A 283 8.68 -19.29 -4.93
C TRP A 283 8.81 -17.85 -5.45
N SER A 284 8.46 -16.83 -4.65
CA SER A 284 8.58 -15.42 -5.04
C SER A 284 10.02 -15.02 -5.33
N ILE A 285 10.97 -15.49 -4.51
CA ILE A 285 12.41 -15.28 -4.74
C ILE A 285 12.80 -15.89 -6.09
N ARG A 286 12.44 -17.16 -6.35
CA ARG A 286 12.73 -17.86 -7.61
C ARG A 286 12.06 -17.23 -8.83
N ALA A 287 10.83 -16.74 -8.70
CA ALA A 287 10.10 -16.04 -9.75
C ALA A 287 10.76 -14.69 -10.08
N GLY A 288 11.44 -14.09 -9.10
CA GLY A 288 12.16 -12.82 -9.26
C GLY A 288 11.23 -11.64 -9.12
N ALA A 289 10.35 -11.71 -8.12
CA ALA A 289 9.64 -10.55 -7.61
C ALA A 289 10.65 -9.53 -7.07
N ASP A 290 10.34 -8.25 -7.19
CA ASP A 290 11.11 -7.15 -6.62
C ASP A 290 10.76 -6.91 -5.15
N GLY A 291 9.58 -7.36 -4.72
CA GLY A 291 9.14 -7.27 -3.32
C GLY A 291 8.03 -8.25 -3.00
N VAL A 292 7.94 -8.63 -1.73
CA VAL A 292 6.96 -9.55 -1.19
C VAL A 292 6.22 -8.85 -0.07
N ILE A 293 4.91 -8.75 -0.22
CA ILE A 293 3.98 -8.22 0.78
C ILE A 293 3.55 -9.38 1.68
N THR A 294 3.87 -9.27 2.96
CA THR A 294 3.70 -10.35 3.94
C THR A 294 3.26 -9.80 5.30
N ASP A 295 2.47 -10.58 6.03
CA ASP A 295 2.11 -10.27 7.42
C ASP A 295 3.30 -10.46 8.38
N ASP A 296 4.29 -11.26 7.98
CA ASP A 296 5.46 -11.62 8.79
C ASP A 296 6.78 -11.26 8.06
N PRO A 297 7.19 -9.97 8.11
CA PRO A 297 8.44 -9.54 7.50
C PRO A 297 9.68 -10.20 8.11
N GLU A 298 9.67 -10.55 9.40
CA GLU A 298 10.81 -11.21 10.05
C GLU A 298 11.04 -12.61 9.45
N LEU A 299 9.97 -13.40 9.29
CA LEU A 299 10.03 -14.71 8.65
C LEU A 299 10.51 -14.59 7.20
N PHE A 300 9.99 -13.63 6.44
CA PHE A 300 10.42 -13.47 5.04
C PHE A 300 11.91 -13.11 4.93
N LEU A 301 12.40 -12.22 5.79
CA LEU A 301 13.83 -11.88 5.84
C LEU A 301 14.69 -13.08 6.24
N GLU A 302 14.20 -13.96 7.11
CA GLU A 302 14.88 -15.22 7.44
C GLU A 302 14.92 -16.20 6.25
N VAL A 303 13.82 -16.33 5.50
CA VAL A 303 13.78 -17.10 4.26
C VAL A 303 14.80 -16.56 3.25
N CYS A 304 14.88 -15.25 3.10
CA CYS A 304 15.88 -14.56 2.27
C CYS A 304 17.32 -14.88 2.68
N ARG A 305 17.66 -14.77 3.97
CA ARG A 305 19.00 -15.12 4.49
C ARG A 305 19.36 -16.59 4.23
N ARG A 306 18.42 -17.52 4.48
CA ARG A 306 18.62 -18.95 4.20
C ARG A 306 18.75 -19.23 2.69
N TRP A 307 18.05 -18.49 1.85
CA TRP A 307 18.18 -18.57 0.40
C TRP A 307 19.59 -18.18 -0.06
N GLU A 308 20.09 -17.03 0.37
CA GLU A 308 21.47 -16.57 0.08
C GLU A 308 22.54 -17.54 0.59
N GLY A 309 22.37 -18.08 1.80
CA GLY A 309 23.27 -19.10 2.36
C GLY A 309 23.35 -20.37 1.50
N ARG A 310 22.23 -20.82 0.92
CA ARG A 310 22.21 -21.98 0.02
C ARG A 310 22.86 -21.69 -1.34
N GLU A 311 22.59 -20.51 -1.92
CA GLU A 311 23.19 -20.10 -3.19
C GLU A 311 24.71 -19.93 -3.07
N THR A 312 25.19 -19.31 -1.99
CA THR A 312 26.62 -19.16 -1.71
C THR A 312 27.31 -20.50 -1.47
N ALA A 313 26.69 -21.41 -0.71
CA ALA A 313 27.20 -22.76 -0.52
C ALA A 313 27.25 -23.56 -1.83
N ALA A 314 26.21 -23.47 -2.67
CA ALA A 314 26.15 -24.13 -3.97
C ALA A 314 27.22 -23.58 -4.93
N ALA A 315 27.43 -22.26 -4.97
CA ALA A 315 28.47 -21.63 -5.79
C ALA A 315 29.88 -22.04 -5.33
N ALA A 316 30.10 -22.15 -4.01
CA ALA A 316 31.36 -22.61 -3.43
C ALA A 316 31.61 -24.11 -3.64
N ALA A 317 30.55 -24.94 -3.68
CA ALA A 317 30.64 -26.35 -4.02
C ALA A 317 30.92 -26.58 -5.52
N GLY A 318 30.30 -25.78 -6.39
CA GLY A 318 30.57 -25.77 -7.83
C GLY A 318 32.00 -25.32 -8.17
N HIS A 319 32.60 -24.43 -7.37
CA HIS A 319 34.03 -24.09 -7.47
C HIS A 319 34.96 -25.16 -6.87
N ARG A 320 34.50 -25.90 -5.84
CA ARG A 320 35.27 -26.97 -5.19
C ARG A 320 35.28 -28.30 -5.96
N SER A 321 34.52 -28.46 -7.04
CA SER A 321 34.69 -29.63 -7.94
C SER A 321 36.01 -29.61 -8.72
N GLY A 322 36.89 -28.62 -8.50
CA GLY A 322 38.29 -28.58 -8.95
C GLY A 322 39.34 -28.79 -7.85
N SER A 323 38.97 -29.05 -6.59
CA SER A 323 39.95 -29.28 -5.50
C SER A 323 39.29 -29.93 -4.29
N VAL A 324 39.71 -31.15 -3.96
CA VAL A 324 39.26 -31.93 -2.79
C VAL A 324 40.11 -31.62 -1.54
N VAL A 325 39.53 -31.94 -0.37
CA VAL A 325 40.03 -31.97 1.04
C VAL A 325 39.90 -30.62 1.77
N GLY A 326 39.35 -30.49 2.99
CA GLY A 326 38.74 -31.38 3.98
C GLY A 326 38.40 -30.57 5.26
N ASP A 327 37.64 -31.21 6.17
CA ASP A 327 37.39 -30.93 7.60
C ASP A 327 36.24 -30.04 8.10
N VAL A 328 35.67 -30.57 9.19
CA VAL A 328 34.40 -30.31 9.88
C VAL A 328 34.66 -29.63 11.21
N ALA A 329 33.79 -28.71 11.64
CA ALA A 329 33.62 -28.39 13.05
C ALA A 329 32.17 -27.93 13.34
N ALA A 330 31.62 -28.48 14.42
CA ALA A 330 30.29 -28.21 14.97
C ALA A 330 30.36 -27.15 16.08
N GLY A 331 29.22 -26.50 16.36
CA GLY A 331 29.00 -25.65 17.52
C GLY A 331 27.56 -25.16 17.58
N GLU A 332 26.85 -25.55 18.64
CA GLU A 332 25.43 -25.26 18.96
C GLU A 332 25.26 -24.02 19.86
N GLU A 333 23.99 -23.54 19.94
CA GLU A 333 23.22 -22.92 21.05
C GLU A 333 22.44 -21.68 20.55
N SER A 334 21.13 -21.78 20.31
CA SER A 334 19.94 -21.93 21.19
C SER A 334 19.33 -20.56 21.56
N ASP A 335 18.29 -20.17 20.82
CA ASP A 335 17.43 -19.00 21.13
C ASP A 335 16.00 -19.51 21.41
N ASP A 336 15.84 -20.13 22.57
CA ASP A 336 14.69 -20.99 22.93
C ASP A 336 13.41 -20.22 23.31
N THR A 337 13.42 -18.89 23.22
CA THR A 337 12.24 -18.08 23.58
C THR A 337 11.42 -17.65 22.37
N LYS A 338 12.04 -17.57 21.17
CA LYS A 338 11.34 -17.26 19.90
C LYS A 338 10.71 -18.50 19.24
N ALA A 339 11.32 -19.67 19.43
CA ALA A 339 10.85 -20.94 18.84
C ALA A 339 9.49 -21.40 19.41
N ALA A 340 9.23 -21.13 20.70
CA ALA A 340 8.02 -21.59 21.38
C ALA A 340 6.70 -20.99 20.85
N ARG A 341 6.75 -19.83 20.15
CA ARG A 341 5.59 -19.26 19.44
C ARG A 341 5.45 -19.73 17.99
N ARG A 342 6.51 -20.32 17.40
CA ARG A 342 6.56 -20.79 15.99
C ARG A 342 6.11 -22.24 15.79
N ALA A 343 5.87 -23.00 16.86
CA ALA A 343 5.57 -24.45 16.83
C ALA A 343 4.25 -24.86 16.11
N GLY A 344 3.49 -23.92 15.54
CA GLY A 344 2.25 -24.21 14.79
C GLY A 344 2.41 -24.46 13.29
N ARG A 345 3.57 -24.18 12.67
CA ARG A 345 3.78 -24.37 11.22
C ARG A 345 4.84 -25.43 10.94
N VAL A 346 4.53 -26.67 11.31
CA VAL A 346 5.28 -27.83 10.83
C VAL A 346 5.14 -27.91 9.30
N ARG A 347 6.27 -28.12 8.63
CA ARG A 347 6.36 -28.41 7.19
C ARG A 347 5.78 -29.79 6.93
N ASP A 348 4.46 -29.90 6.97
CA ASP A 348 3.75 -31.15 6.71
C ASP A 348 3.80 -31.42 5.20
N GLY A 349 4.76 -32.25 4.79
CA GLY A 349 5.07 -32.60 3.39
C GLY A 349 4.14 -33.66 2.81
N THR A 350 2.89 -33.74 3.29
CA THR A 350 1.94 -34.74 2.82
C THR A 350 1.45 -34.41 1.41
N TRP A 351 1.38 -35.42 0.53
CA TRP A 351 0.84 -35.29 -0.84
C TRP A 351 -0.56 -34.65 -0.86
N ARG A 352 -1.33 -34.79 0.23
CA ARG A 352 -2.63 -34.15 0.44
C ARG A 352 -2.53 -32.63 0.46
N ARG A 353 -1.47 -32.06 1.04
CA ARG A 353 -1.19 -30.62 1.05
C ARG A 353 -0.83 -30.14 -0.35
N THR A 354 0.04 -30.86 -1.06
CA THR A 354 0.41 -30.53 -2.45
C THR A 354 -0.80 -30.57 -3.38
N LEU A 355 -1.65 -31.60 -3.25
CA LEU A 355 -2.89 -31.72 -4.04
C LEU A 355 -3.87 -30.59 -3.70
N ARG A 356 -4.05 -30.27 -2.42
CA ARG A 356 -4.90 -29.16 -1.98
C ARG A 356 -4.42 -27.83 -2.56
N LEU A 357 -3.12 -27.55 -2.48
CA LEU A 357 -2.51 -26.34 -3.05
C LEU A 357 -2.71 -26.28 -4.57
N TYR A 358 -2.54 -27.40 -5.27
CA TYR A 358 -2.77 -27.46 -6.71
C TYR A 358 -4.24 -27.17 -7.06
N LEU A 359 -5.19 -27.79 -6.35
CA LEU A 359 -6.61 -27.54 -6.53
C LEU A 359 -6.99 -26.08 -6.19
N GLU A 360 -6.40 -25.48 -5.16
CA GLU A 360 -6.57 -24.07 -4.85
C GLU A 360 -6.05 -23.17 -5.98
N ILE A 361 -4.85 -23.43 -6.50
CA ILE A 361 -4.28 -22.64 -7.60
C ILE A 361 -5.16 -22.76 -8.84
N VAL A 362 -5.55 -23.97 -9.24
CA VAL A 362 -6.42 -24.20 -10.40
C VAL A 362 -7.77 -23.52 -10.19
N GLY A 363 -8.37 -23.66 -9.01
CA GLY A 363 -9.62 -23.00 -8.66
C GLY A 363 -9.53 -21.48 -8.78
N VAL A 364 -8.47 -20.87 -8.25
CA VAL A 364 -8.26 -19.43 -8.37
C VAL A 364 -7.97 -19.02 -9.82
N GLN A 365 -7.22 -19.80 -10.59
CA GLN A 365 -6.94 -19.49 -11.99
C GLN A 365 -8.19 -19.55 -12.87
N VAL A 366 -9.06 -20.53 -12.62
CA VAL A 366 -10.38 -20.61 -13.26
C VAL A 366 -11.22 -19.39 -12.87
N LEU A 367 -11.26 -19.02 -11.58
CA LEU A 367 -11.97 -17.84 -11.12
C LEU A 367 -11.45 -16.56 -11.80
N VAL A 368 -10.13 -16.36 -11.81
CA VAL A 368 -9.49 -15.22 -12.47
C VAL A 368 -9.83 -15.19 -13.95
N ALA A 369 -9.73 -16.33 -14.66
CA ALA A 369 -10.03 -16.39 -16.09
C ALA A 369 -11.51 -16.08 -16.38
N VAL A 370 -12.44 -16.62 -15.59
CA VAL A 370 -13.90 -16.42 -15.75
C VAL A 370 -14.31 -15.00 -15.43
N PHE A 371 -13.75 -14.39 -14.39
CA PHE A 371 -14.12 -13.04 -13.95
C PHE A 371 -13.32 -11.93 -14.64
N THR A 372 -12.19 -12.23 -15.31
CA THR A 372 -11.40 -11.20 -16.02
C THR A 372 -12.23 -10.41 -17.05
N PRO A 373 -13.09 -11.02 -17.90
CA PRO A 373 -13.95 -10.26 -18.81
C PRO A 373 -14.91 -9.31 -18.09
N VAL A 374 -15.48 -9.72 -16.96
CA VAL A 374 -16.37 -8.89 -16.13
C VAL A 374 -15.58 -7.75 -15.48
N LEU A 375 -14.40 -8.04 -14.92
CA LEU A 375 -13.49 -7.04 -14.35
C LEU A 375 -13.04 -6.02 -15.40
N MET A 376 -12.72 -6.46 -16.62
CA MET A 376 -12.40 -5.57 -17.73
C MET A 376 -13.57 -4.66 -18.11
N LEU A 377 -14.80 -5.16 -18.04
CA LEU A 377 -16.01 -4.37 -18.29
C LEU A 377 -16.23 -3.33 -17.18
N VAL A 378 -16.15 -3.73 -15.91
CA VAL A 378 -16.30 -2.83 -14.75
C VAL A 378 -15.19 -1.79 -14.71
N ALA A 379 -13.94 -2.18 -14.96
CA ALA A 379 -12.80 -1.26 -14.99
C ALA A 379 -12.87 -0.26 -16.16
N ARG A 380 -13.51 -0.62 -17.27
CA ARG A 380 -13.67 0.26 -18.44
C ARG A 380 -14.82 1.25 -18.28
N PHE A 381 -15.87 0.87 -17.55
CA PHE A 381 -17.10 1.67 -17.44
C PHE A 381 -17.39 2.22 -16.05
N GLY A 382 -16.54 1.93 -15.06
CA GLY A 382 -16.62 2.52 -13.72
C GLY A 382 -18.02 2.47 -13.15
N VAL A 383 -18.50 1.28 -12.74
CA VAL A 383 -19.74 1.22 -11.96
C VAL A 383 -19.45 1.80 -10.58
N VAL A 384 -19.59 3.11 -10.46
CA VAL A 384 -19.85 3.78 -9.19
C VAL A 384 -21.20 3.23 -8.74
N ALA A 385 -21.22 2.41 -7.69
CA ALA A 385 -22.47 2.08 -7.04
C ALA A 385 -23.19 3.39 -6.70
N PRO A 386 -24.49 3.54 -6.99
CA PRO A 386 -25.19 4.77 -6.65
C PRO A 386 -25.05 4.99 -5.14
N GLY A 387 -24.46 6.14 -4.77
CA GLY A 387 -24.45 6.61 -3.38
C GLY A 387 -25.86 6.70 -2.82
N PRO A 388 -26.02 6.79 -1.49
CA PRO A 388 -27.31 6.69 -0.84
C PRO A 388 -28.28 7.71 -1.43
N SER A 389 -29.39 7.19 -1.95
CA SER A 389 -30.57 7.94 -2.36
C SER A 389 -30.96 8.91 -1.25
N THR A 390 -30.79 10.21 -1.50
CA THR A 390 -31.47 11.26 -0.75
C THR A 390 -32.97 11.07 -0.96
N THR A 391 -33.59 10.30 -0.07
CA THR A 391 -35.04 10.19 -0.01
C THR A 391 -35.54 11.52 0.55
N LYS A 392 -35.91 12.44 -0.34
CA LYS A 392 -36.65 13.64 0.02
C LYS A 392 -37.91 13.21 0.76
N ALA A 393 -38.06 13.72 1.98
CA ALA A 393 -39.28 13.64 2.75
C ALA A 393 -40.47 14.16 1.92
N LEU A 394 -41.46 13.31 1.67
CA LEU A 394 -42.82 13.79 1.46
C LEU A 394 -43.40 14.10 2.84
N ARG A 395 -43.62 15.40 3.10
CA ARG A 395 -44.56 15.85 4.13
C ARG A 395 -45.98 15.54 3.65
N LEU A 396 -46.78 14.94 4.53
CA LEU A 396 -48.21 15.20 4.60
C LEU A 396 -48.44 16.22 5.72
#